data_AF-A0A839VCH5-F1
#
_entry.id   AF-A0A839VCH5-F1
#
_cell.length_a   1.000
_cell.length_b   1.000
_cell.length_c   1.000
_cell.angle_alpha   90.00
_cell.angle_beta   90.00
_cell.angle_gamma   90.00
#
_symmetry.space_group_name_H-M   'P 1'
#
loop_
_entity.id
_entity.type
_entity.pdbx_description
1 polymer ?
#
loop_
_entity_poly.entity_id
_entity_poly.type
_entity_poly.pdbx_seq_one_letter_code
_entity_poly.pdbx_strand_id
1 'polypeptide(L)' 'MHSIDPALHLARVRETCPLIHNITNHVAMNTMANVLLAIGASPAMVHAREEAIEFTALAERAQLEVHDAP' A
#
# COMPACT_ATOMS: atom_id res chain seq x y z
N MET A 1 13.54 -13.40 -19.26
CA MET A 1 12.62 -13.66 -18.14
C MET A 1 13.33 -13.16 -16.87
N HIS A 2 12.98 -11.99 -16.35
CA HIS A 2 13.60 -11.47 -15.14
C HIS A 2 13.19 -12.36 -13.96
N SER A 3 14.14 -13.04 -13.33
CA SER A 3 13.91 -13.71 -12.06
C SER A 3 13.71 -12.63 -11.00
N ILE A 4 12.52 -12.57 -10.42
CA ILE A 4 12.24 -11.73 -9.26
C ILE A 4 12.71 -12.52 -8.04
N ASP A 5 13.61 -11.95 -7.24
CA ASP A 5 13.98 -12.49 -5.93
C ASP A 5 13.02 -11.93 -4.87
N PRO A 6 12.04 -12.72 -4.38
CA PRO A 6 11.04 -12.20 -3.45
C PRO A 6 11.64 -11.84 -2.09
N ALA A 7 12.70 -12.55 -1.67
CA ALA A 7 13.34 -12.29 -0.39
C ALA A 7 14.05 -10.94 -0.39
N LEU A 8 14.75 -10.61 -1.48
CA LEU A 8 15.38 -9.31 -1.66
C LEU A 8 14.36 -8.16 -1.65
N HIS A 9 13.22 -8.33 -2.31
CA HIS A 9 12.18 -7.29 -2.36
C HIS A 9 11.48 -7.12 -1.01
N LEU A 10 11.17 -8.21 -0.31
CA LEU A 10 10.59 -8.14 1.04
C LEU A 10 11.56 -7.49 2.04
N ALA A 11 12.86 -7.78 1.95
CA ALA A 11 13.86 -7.13 2.77
C ALA A 11 13.88 -5.61 2.54
N ARG A 12 13.80 -5.17 1.28
CA ARG A 12 13.72 -3.74 0.94
C ARG A 12 12.45 -3.07 1.49
N VAL A 13 11.30 -3.73 1.41
CA VAL A 13 10.05 -3.18 1.98
C VAL A 13 10.19 -2.97 3.48
N ARG A 14 10.76 -3.94 4.19
CA ARG A 14 10.98 -3.82 5.65
C ARG A 14 12.02 -2.76 6.00
N GLU A 15 13.05 -2.57 5.17
CA GLU A 15 14.08 -1.56 5.35
C GLU A 15 13.54 -0.14 5.12
N THR A 16 12.77 0.07 4.05
CA THR A 16 12.26 1.41 3.70
C THR A 16 10.94 1.77 4.38
N CYS A 17 10.24 0.79 4.98
CA CYS A 17 8.94 0.94 5.61
C CYS A 17 7.99 1.88 4.82
N PRO A 18 7.70 1.56 3.55
CA PRO A 18 7.07 2.53 2.66
C PRO A 18 5.68 2.90 3.13
N LEU A 19 5.34 4.18 3.02
CA LEU A 19 3.98 4.68 3.22
C LEU A 19 3.14 4.37 1.97
N ILE A 20 2.16 3.48 2.11
CA ILE A 20 1.28 3.05 1.04
C ILE A 20 -0.07 3.72 1.20
N HIS A 21 -0.44 4.56 0.25
CA HIS A 21 -1.77 5.15 0.18
C HIS A 21 -2.75 4.14 -0.44
N ASN A 22 -3.75 3.76 0.35
CA ASN A 22 -4.73 2.76 -0.03
C ASN A 22 -6.07 3.44 -0.30
N ILE A 23 -6.57 3.21 -1.51
CA ILE A 23 -7.94 3.56 -1.90
C ILE A 23 -8.68 2.22 -2.02
N THR A 24 -9.50 1.91 -1.02
CA THR A 24 -10.17 0.61 -0.92
C THR A 24 -11.55 0.76 -0.30
N ASN A 25 -12.38 -0.28 -0.43
CA ASN A 25 -13.70 -0.30 0.19
C ASN A 25 -13.61 -0.59 1.70
N HIS A 26 -14.68 -0.29 2.42
CA HIS A 26 -14.72 -0.50 3.87
C HIS A 26 -14.57 -1.97 4.30
N VAL A 27 -14.90 -2.92 3.42
CA VAL A 27 -14.82 -4.36 3.71
C VAL A 27 -13.37 -4.85 3.68
N ALA A 28 -12.59 -4.42 2.69
CA ALA A 28 -11.21 -4.85 2.47
C ALA A 28 -10.17 -4.03 3.26
N MET A 29 -10.55 -2.85 3.78
CA MET A 29 -9.65 -1.92 4.46
C MET A 29 -8.82 -2.57 5.57
N ASN A 30 -9.46 -3.32 6.47
CA ASN A 30 -8.78 -3.92 7.61
C ASN A 30 -7.80 -5.02 7.17
N THR A 31 -8.23 -5.88 6.26
CA THR A 31 -7.39 -6.92 5.67
C THR A 31 -6.17 -6.32 4.99
N MET A 32 -6.36 -5.27 4.19
CA MET A 32 -5.28 -4.58 3.49
C MET A 32 -4.30 -3.92 4.46
N ALA A 33 -4.80 -3.24 5.51
CA ALA A 33 -3.96 -2.66 6.55
C ALA A 33 -3.08 -3.72 7.21
N ASN A 34 -3.66 -4.85 7.62
CA ASN A 34 -2.92 -5.92 8.29
C ASN A 34 -1.89 -6.59 7.39
N VAL A 35 -2.20 -6.79 6.10
CA VAL A 35 -1.24 -7.34 5.15
C VAL A 35 -0.05 -6.40 4.98
N LEU A 36 -0.30 -5.10 4.81
CA LEU A 36 0.77 -4.10 4.67
C LEU A 36 1.64 -4.04 5.94
N LEU A 37 1.03 -4.05 7.12
CA LEU A 37 1.76 -4.12 8.39
C LEU A 37 2.58 -5.40 8.51
N ALA A 38 2.02 -6.56 8.13
CA ALA A 38 2.70 -7.85 8.20
C ALA A 38 3.94 -7.94 7.30
N ILE A 39 3.94 -7.25 6.15
CA ILE A 39 5.12 -7.18 5.26
C ILE A 39 6.10 -6.07 5.64
N GLY A 40 5.79 -5.24 6.63
CA GLY A 40 6.65 -4.15 7.11
C GLY A 40 6.45 -2.82 6.37
N ALA A 41 5.31 -2.61 5.73
CA ALA A 41 4.90 -1.33 5.15
C ALA A 41 3.97 -0.56 6.09
N SER A 42 3.79 0.74 5.81
CA SER A 42 2.91 1.63 6.57
C SER A 42 1.64 1.95 5.77
N PRO A 43 0.45 1.45 6.16
CA PRO A 43 -0.79 1.78 5.48
C PRO A 43 -1.28 3.21 5.81
N ALA A 44 -1.58 4.01 4.79
CA ALA A 44 -2.38 5.22 4.88
C ALA A 44 -3.73 4.99 4.19
N MET A 45 -4.83 5.23 4.92
CA MET A 45 -6.20 5.00 4.43
C MET A 45 -6.88 6.36 4.30
N VAL A 46 -7.04 6.86 3.07
CA VAL A 46 -7.70 8.15 2.81
C VAL A 46 -8.92 7.89 1.96
N HIS A 47 -10.09 8.28 2.48
CA HIS A 47 -11.39 8.02 1.85
C HIS A 47 -11.94 9.25 1.10
N ALA A 48 -11.36 10.43 1.34
CA ALA A 48 -11.73 11.66 0.65
C ALA A 48 -10.92 11.80 -0.64
N ARG A 49 -11.61 11.84 -1.79
CA ARG A 49 -10.99 12.03 -3.11
C ARG A 49 -10.23 13.36 -3.17
N GLU A 50 -10.65 14.35 -2.39
CA GLU A 50 -10.00 15.65 -2.26
C GLU A 50 -8.64 15.58 -1.54
N GLU A 51 -8.49 14.74 -0.51
CA GLU A 51 -7.24 14.57 0.25
C GLU A 51 -6.25 13.59 -0.44
N ALA A 52 -6.74 12.75 -1.35
CA ALA A 52 -5.91 11.81 -2.11
C ALA A 52 -4.87 12.51 -3.00
N ILE A 53 -5.17 13.73 -3.47
CA ILE A 53 -4.27 14.55 -4.31
C ILE A 53 -3.09 15.08 -3.49
N GLU A 54 -3.30 15.47 -2.23
CA GLU A 54 -2.23 15.94 -1.35
C GLU A 54 -1.35 14.78 -0.86
N PHE A 55 -1.94 13.60 -0.66
CA PHE A 55 -1.19 12.41 -0.24
C PHE A 55 -0.33 11.79 -1.35
N THR A 56 -0.72 11.93 -2.63
CA THR A 56 0.09 11.42 -3.75
C THR A 56 1.42 12.16 -3.91
N ALA A 57 1.47 13.43 -3.49
CA ALA A 57 2.70 14.22 -3.50
C ALA A 57 3.70 13.79 -2.39
N LEU A 58 3.22 13.16 -1.32
CA LEU A 58 4.02 12.75 -0.16
C LEU A 58 4.35 11.24 -0.16
N ALA A 59 3.54 10.41 -0.80
CA ALA A 59 3.75 8.96 -0.86
C ALA A 59 4.87 8.62 -1.87
N GLU A 60 6.11 8.47 -1.39
CA GLU A 60 7.27 8.13 -2.23
C GLU A 60 7.14 6.79 -2.98
N ARG A 61 6.22 5.89 -2.57
CA ARG A 61 6.11 4.54 -3.16
C ARG A 61 4.66 4.01 -3.20
N ALA A 62 4.03 4.26 -4.34
CA ALA A 62 2.90 3.51 -4.93
C ALA A 62 1.51 3.62 -4.27
N GLN A 63 0.52 3.82 -5.13
CA GLN A 63 -0.91 3.80 -4.85
C GLN A 63 -1.44 2.39 -5.11
N LEU A 64 -2.09 1.78 -4.12
CA LEU A 64 -2.70 0.46 -4.25
C LEU A 64 -4.22 0.62 -4.35
N GLU A 65 -4.78 0.22 -5.49
CA GLU A 65 -6.23 0.17 -5.71
C GLU A 65 -6.69 -1.29 -5.69
N VAL A 66 -7.59 -1.62 -4.76
CA VAL A 66 -8.34 -2.88 -4.83
C VAL A 66 -9.74 -2.53 -5.28
N HIS A 67 -10.04 -2.86 -6.53
CA HIS A 67 -11.39 -2.82 -7.07
C HIS A 67 -12.15 -4.03 -6.52
N ASP A 68 -13.36 -3.82 -6.00
CA ASP A 68 -14.26 -4.94 -5.69
C ASP A 68 -14.39 -5.81 -6.94
N ALA A 69 -13.88 -7.05 -6.85
CA ALA A 69 -14.40 -8.11 -7.69
C ALA A 69 -15.86 -8.36 -7.25
N PRO A 70 -16.77 -8.66 -8.20
CA PRO A 70 -18.22 -8.59 -8.00
C PRO A 70 -18.74 -9.40 -6.82
#